data_AF-A0A6G1YQG9-F1
#
_entry.id   AF-A0A6G1YQG9-F1
#
_cell.length_a   1.000
_cell.length_b   1.000
_cell.length_c   1.000
_cell.angle_alpha   90.00
_cell.angle_beta   90.00
_cell.angle_gamma   90.00
#
_symmetry.space_group_name_H-M   'P 1'
#
loop_
_entity.id
_entity.type
_entity.pdbx_description
1 polymer ?
#
loop_
_entity_poly.entity_id
_entity_poly.type
_entity_poly.pdbx_seq_one_letter_code
_entity_poly.pdbx_strand_id
1 'polypeptide(L)' 'MSTSILIVDNEPNANAALLGTLEQSGFKADSNEYPPIALENFESHL' A
#
# COMPACT_ATOMS: atom_id res chain seq x y z
N MET A 1 2.07 10.98 -13.94
CA MET A 1 1.86 9.57 -13.55
C MET A 1 2.09 9.49 -12.05
N SER A 2 1.10 9.02 -11.29
CA SER A 2 1.20 8.86 -9.84
C SER A 2 1.64 7.42 -9.58
N THR A 3 2.75 7.22 -8.87
CA THR A 3 3.22 5.87 -8.51
C THR A 3 2.35 5.33 -7.37
N SER A 4 1.62 4.24 -7.63
CA SER A 4 0.89 3.49 -6.61
C SER A 4 1.81 2.45 -5.95
N ILE A 5 1.78 2.38 -4.62
CA ILE A 5 2.57 1.42 -3.82
C ILE A 5 1.62 0.54 -3.01
N LEU A 6 1.82 -0.78 -3.08
CA LEU A 6 1.09 -1.74 -2.26
C LEU A 6 2.04 -2.31 -1.19
N ILE A 7 1.64 -2.18 0.07
CA ILE A 7 2.34 -2.77 1.21
C ILE A 7 1.62 -4.08 1.57
N VAL A 8 2.37 -5.18 1.62
CA VAL A 8 1.85 -6.47 2.05
C VAL A 8 2.65 -6.96 3.25
N ASP A 9 2.09 -6.77 4.43
CA ASP A 9 2.69 -7.15 5.71
C ASP A 9 1.58 -7.56 6.69
N ASN A 10 1.82 -8.58 7.50
CA ASN A 10 0.86 -9.06 8.49
C ASN A 10 0.96 -8.34 9.85
N GLU A 11 1.88 -7.37 9.99
CA GLU A 11 2.04 -6.52 11.17
C GLU A 11 1.28 -5.18 10.98
N PRO A 12 0.15 -4.97 11.67
CA PRO A 12 -0.71 -3.80 11.45
C PRO A 12 -0.01 -2.46 11.74
N ASN A 13 0.90 -2.46 12.71
CA ASN A 13 1.65 -1.27 13.10
C ASN A 13 2.68 -0.86 12.03
N ALA A 14 3.32 -1.84 11.38
CA ALA A 14 4.26 -1.59 10.30
C ALA A 14 3.52 -1.03 9.07
N ASN A 15 2.38 -1.65 8.72
CA ASN A 15 1.51 -1.17 7.64
C ASN A 15 1.10 0.29 7.84
N ALA A 16 0.57 0.63 9.02
CA ALA A 16 0.10 1.99 9.30
C ALA A 16 1.24 3.03 9.23
N ALA A 17 2.42 2.69 9.75
CA ALA A 17 3.59 3.58 9.71
C ALA A 17 4.08 3.82 8.28
N LEU A 18 4.15 2.76 7.47
CA LEU A 18 4.57 2.84 6.07
C LEU A 18 3.56 3.59 5.21
N LEU A 19 2.26 3.30 5.37
CA LEU A 19 1.17 3.98 4.65
C LEU A 19 1.25 5.50 4.85
N GLY A 20 1.30 5.95 6.11
CA GLY A 20 1.37 7.38 6.43
C GLY A 20 2.64 8.04 5.89
N THR A 21 3.79 7.35 5.94
CA THR A 21 5.06 7.88 5.40
C THR A 21 5.02 8.06 3.88
N LEU A 22 4.43 7.11 3.16
CA LEU A 22 4.32 7.14 1.71
C LEU A 22 3.33 8.21 1.23
N GLU A 23 2.17 8.33 1.88
CA GLU A 23 1.18 9.36 1.58
C GLU A 23 1.74 10.77 1.83
N GLN A 24 2.46 10.99 2.94
CA GLN A 24 3.16 12.25 3.22
C GLN A 24 4.22 12.59 2.17
N SER A 25 4.81 11.58 1.55
CA SER A 25 5.79 11.73 0.47
C SER A 25 5.14 11.92 -0.91
N GLY A 26 3.81 11.99 -0.99
CA GLY A 26 3.05 12.22 -2.22
C GLY A 26 2.78 10.97 -3.06
N PHE A 27 3.05 9.79 -2.52
CA PHE A 27 2.68 8.52 -3.15
C PHE A 27 1.23 8.17 -2.82
N LYS A 28 0.58 7.46 -3.74
CA LYS A 28 -0.64 6.72 -3.39
C LYS A 28 -0.21 5.38 -2.83
N ALA A 29 -0.63 5.06 -1.62
CA ALA A 29 -0.29 3.80 -0.98
C ALA A 29 -1.54 3.07 -0.50
N ASP A 30 -1.53 1.75 -0.63
CA ASP A 30 -2.51 0.84 -0.05
C ASP A 30 -1.77 -0.20 0.80
N SER A 31 -2.46 -0.78 1.79
CA SER A 31 -1.90 -1.85 2.61
C SER A 31 -2.87 -3.01 2.78
N ASN A 32 -2.35 -4.24 2.83
CA ASN A 32 -3.15 -5.43 3.05
C ASN A 32 -2.32 -6.52 3.74
N GLU A 33 -2.92 -7.31 4.62
CA GLU A 33 -2.23 -8.40 5.34
C GLU A 33 -2.10 -9.68 4.53
N TYR A 34 -2.90 -9.84 3.48
CA TYR A 34 -3.03 -11.07 2.71
C TYR A 34 -2.58 -10.87 1.26
N PRO A 35 -1.42 -11.40 0.85
CA PRO A 35 -0.88 -11.18 -0.49
C PRO A 35 -1.84 -11.48 -1.65
N PRO A 36 -2.65 -12.56 -1.63
CA PRO A 36 -3.58 -12.83 -2.72
C PRO A 36 -4.67 -11.75 -2.87
N ILE A 37 -5.25 -11.31 -1.75
CA ILE A 37 -6.29 -10.27 -1.71
C ILE A 37 -5.71 -8.92 -2.09
N ALA A 38 -4.47 -8.66 -1.68
CA ALA A 38 -3.75 -7.44 -1.99
C ALA A 38 -3.58 -7.27 -3.51
N LEU A 39 -3.22 -8.34 -4.22
CA LEU A 39 -3.03 -8.33 -5.66
C LEU A 39 -4.34 -8.23 -6.45
N GLU A 40 -5.42 -8.86 -5.98
CA GLU A 40 -6.74 -8.77 -6.63
C GLU A 40 -7.33 -7.34 -6.59
N ASN A 41 -7.08 -6.61 -5.50
CA ASN A 41 -7.61 -5.26 -5.31
C ASN A 41 -6.64 -4.15 -5.74
N PHE A 42 -5.42 -4.49 -6.18
CA PHE A 42 -4.44 -3.51 -6.58
C PHE A 42 -4.74 -2.97 -7.98
N GLU A 43 -5.29 -1.77 -8.05
CA GLU A 43 -5.42 -1.05 -9.31
C GLU A 43 -4.10 -0.33 -9.64
N SER A 44 -3.39 -0.83 -10.65
CA SER A 44 -2.31 -0.04 -11.25
C SER A 44 -2.94 1.16 -11.96
N HIS A 45 -3.00 2.32 -11.29
CA HIS A 45 -3.49 3.55 -11.90
C HIS A 45 -2.51 4.01 -12.99
N LEU A 46 -2.67 3.48 -14.20
CA LEU A 46 -2.08 3.97 -15.45
C LEU A 46 -2.78 5.25 -15.91
#